data_AF-A0AAP6ELY0-F1
#
_entry.id   AF-A0AAP6ELY0-F1
#
_cell.length_a   1.000
_cell.length_b   1.000
_cell.length_c   1.000
_cell.angle_alpha   90.00
_cell.angle_beta   90.00
_cell.angle_gamma   90.00
#
_symmetry.space_group_name_H-M   'P 1'
#
loop_
_entity.id
_entity.type
_entity.pdbx_description
1 polymer ?
#
loop_
_entity_poly.entity_id
_entity_poly.type
_entity_poly.pdbx_seq_one_letter_code
_entity_poly.pdbx_strand_id
1 'polypeptide(L)' 'PSKGLFRADLTDEQLEHIFQKGLETQMTGPNADNYYERVFDSGIPNVGVTSADQGAQATSRIMLVCSKWGDVITMFPIS' A
#
# COMPACT_ATOMS: atom_id res chain seq x y z
N PRO A 1 -4.80 3.59 10.13
CA PRO A 1 -4.94 3.84 8.67
C PRO A 1 -6.14 3.02 8.17
N SER A 2 -7.01 3.59 7.32
CA SER A 2 -8.06 2.81 6.66
C SER A 2 -7.51 2.13 5.40
N LYS A 3 -7.99 0.93 5.09
CA LYS A 3 -7.65 0.24 3.85
C LYS A 3 -8.43 0.86 2.69
N GLY A 4 -7.71 1.22 1.64
CA GLY A 4 -8.25 1.73 0.39
C GLY A 4 -8.26 0.71 -0.73
N LEU A 5 -8.74 1.15 -1.90
CA LEU A 5 -8.73 0.41 -3.14
C LEU A 5 -7.84 1.11 -4.16
N PHE A 6 -7.11 0.33 -4.94
CA PHE A 6 -6.41 0.83 -6.11
C PHE A 6 -7.43 1.31 -7.15
N ARG A 7 -7.05 2.34 -7.91
CA ARG A 7 -7.86 2.72 -9.06
C ARG A 7 -7.79 1.66 -10.16
N ALA A 8 -8.89 1.49 -10.88
CA ALA A 8 -9.02 0.49 -11.93
C ALA A 8 -8.20 0.81 -13.19
N ASP A 9 -7.72 2.05 -13.34
CA ASP A 9 -6.95 2.53 -14.50
C ASP A 9 -5.42 2.46 -14.30
N LEU A 10 -4.95 1.83 -13.22
CA LEU A 10 -3.51 1.59 -13.05
C LEU A 10 -3.00 0.55 -14.03
N THR A 11 -1.85 0.82 -14.62
CA THR A 11 -1.13 -0.15 -15.44
C THR A 11 -0.35 -1.14 -14.58
N ASP A 12 -0.03 -2.31 -15.14
CA ASP A 12 0.83 -3.30 -14.49
C ASP A 12 2.21 -2.72 -14.14
N GLU A 13 2.77 -1.88 -15.00
CA GLU A 13 4.04 -1.18 -14.76
C GLU A 13 3.98 -0.24 -13.55
N GLN A 14 2.85 0.45 -13.35
CA GLN A 14 2.65 1.30 -12.18
C GLN A 14 2.54 0.46 -10.90
N LEU A 15 1.82 -0.66 -10.96
CA LEU A 15 1.71 -1.59 -9.83
C LEU A 15 3.06 -2.22 -9.48
N GLU A 16 3.84 -2.60 -10.47
CA GLU A 16 5.20 -3.11 -10.28
C GLU A 16 6.12 -2.04 -9.67
N HIS A 17 6.08 -0.80 -10.17
CA HIS A 17 6.85 0.30 -9.60
C HIS A 17 6.55 0.52 -8.12
N ILE A 18 5.27 0.54 -7.74
CA ILE A 18 4.84 0.67 -6.34
C ILE A 18 5.38 -0.48 -5.50
N PHE A 19 5.27 -1.70 -6.01
CA PHE A 19 5.73 -2.89 -5.32
C PHE A 19 7.25 -2.86 -5.06
N GLN A 20 8.06 -2.54 -6.08
CA GLN A 20 9.51 -2.45 -5.95
C GLN A 20 9.93 -1.39 -4.93
N LYS A 21 9.30 -0.20 -4.98
CA LYS A 21 9.52 0.86 -3.98
C LYS A 21 9.18 0.40 -2.56
N GLY A 22 8.14 -0.40 -2.43
CA GLY A 22 7.77 -1.02 -1.16
C GLY A 22 8.84 -1.98 -0.64
N LEU A 23 9.48 -2.78 -1.49
CA LEU A 23 10.55 -3.68 -1.08
C LEU A 23 11.80 -2.95 -0.55
N GLU A 24 12.06 -1.73 -1.05
CA GLU A 24 13.15 -0.86 -0.59
C GLU A 24 12.82 -0.12 0.72
N THR A 25 11.53 0.04 1.04
CA THR A 25 11.07 0.78 2.21
C THR A 25 11.31 -0.01 3.50
N GLN A 26 11.88 0.61 4.54
CA GLN A 26 12.12 -0.08 5.82
C GLN A 26 10.83 -0.70 6.41
N MET A 27 10.97 -1.94 6.85
CA MET A 27 9.91 -2.69 7.51
C MET A 27 9.76 -2.26 8.98
N THR A 28 8.50 -2.10 9.41
CA THR A 28 8.10 -1.79 10.79
C THR A 28 7.22 -2.90 11.36
N GLY A 29 7.17 -3.01 12.69
CA GLY A 29 6.36 -4.01 13.39
C GLY A 29 7.16 -4.91 14.33
N PRO A 30 6.58 -6.04 14.77
CA PRO A 30 5.26 -6.54 14.37
C PRO A 30 4.09 -5.68 14.87
N ASN A 31 2.98 -5.67 14.14
CA ASN A 31 1.70 -5.11 14.59
C ASN A 31 0.96 -6.08 15.53
N ALA A 32 -0.24 -5.71 16.00
CA ALA A 32 -1.04 -6.51 16.93
C ALA A 32 -1.41 -7.92 16.39
N ASP A 33 -1.41 -8.09 15.07
CA ASP A 33 -1.72 -9.34 14.37
C ASP A 33 -0.46 -10.13 13.98
N ASN A 34 0.72 -9.75 14.49
CA ASN A 34 2.04 -10.34 14.18
C ASN A 34 2.50 -10.18 12.72
N TYR A 35 1.96 -9.21 12.00
CA TYR A 35 2.45 -8.85 10.67
C TYR A 35 3.45 -7.70 10.74
N TYR A 36 4.28 -7.64 9.71
CA TYR A 36 5.18 -6.52 9.49
C TYR A 36 4.63 -5.65 8.38
N GLU A 37 4.89 -4.35 8.44
CA GLU A 37 4.32 -3.38 7.52
C GLU A 37 5.42 -2.51 6.93
N ARG A 38 5.21 -2.10 5.68
CA ARG A 38 6.01 -1.06 5.02
C ARG A 38 5.05 0.01 4.56
N VAL A 39 5.23 1.21 5.08
CA VAL A 39 4.36 2.36 4.79
C VAL A 39 5.19 3.41 4.05
N PHE A 40 4.75 3.76 2.85
CA PHE A 40 5.48 4.68 1.97
C PHE A 40 4.52 5.45 1.07
N ASP A 41 5.04 6.54 0.51
CA ASP A 41 4.39 7.23 -0.61
C ASP A 41 4.80 6.57 -1.92
N SER A 42 3.85 6.20 -2.77
CA SER A 42 4.13 5.56 -4.07
C SER A 42 4.89 6.47 -5.04
N GLY A 43 4.81 7.80 -4.91
CA GLY A 43 5.25 8.76 -5.91
C GLY A 43 4.28 8.90 -7.09
N ILE A 44 3.18 8.13 -7.11
CA ILE A 44 2.12 8.20 -8.10
C ILE A 44 0.93 8.92 -7.46
N PRO A 45 0.56 10.13 -7.94
CA PRO A 45 -0.58 10.84 -7.41
C PRO A 45 -1.86 10.03 -7.58
N ASN A 46 -2.70 10.02 -6.54
CA ASN A 46 -4.04 9.44 -6.58
C ASN A 46 -4.08 7.95 -6.94
N VAL A 47 -3.06 7.17 -6.56
CA VAL A 47 -2.95 5.74 -6.87
C VAL A 47 -4.10 4.89 -6.31
N GLY A 48 -4.76 5.38 -5.26
CA GLY A 48 -5.93 4.73 -4.69
C GLY A 48 -6.89 5.67 -3.99
N VAL A 49 -7.94 5.09 -3.42
CA VAL A 49 -8.98 5.79 -2.67
C VAL A 49 -9.25 5.09 -1.34
N THR A 50 -9.44 5.87 -0.28
CA THR A 50 -9.45 5.36 1.11
C THR A 50 -10.82 4.85 1.60
N SER A 51 -11.87 5.00 0.79
CA SER A 51 -13.20 4.40 0.95
C SER A 51 -14.01 4.56 -0.34
N ALA A 52 -14.59 3.49 -0.89
CA ALA A 52 -15.41 3.56 -2.10
C ALA A 52 -16.81 4.17 -1.86
N ASP A 53 -17.31 4.11 -0.62
CA ASP A 53 -18.73 4.36 -0.33
C ASP A 53 -19.05 5.74 0.29
N GLN A 54 -18.06 6.49 0.77
CA GLN A 54 -18.29 7.73 1.55
C GLN A 54 -17.35 8.90 1.18
N GLY A 55 -17.24 9.22 -0.11
CA GLY A 55 -16.45 10.38 -0.55
C GLY A 55 -14.94 10.13 -0.57
N ALA A 56 -14.55 8.96 -1.10
CA ALA A 56 -13.23 8.57 -1.56
C ALA A 56 -12.18 9.70 -1.62
N GLN A 57 -11.31 9.78 -0.61
CA GLN A 57 -10.14 10.65 -0.70
C GLN A 57 -9.05 9.92 -1.48
N ALA A 58 -8.57 10.58 -2.53
CA ALA A 58 -7.44 10.07 -3.28
C ALA A 58 -6.18 10.06 -2.40
N THR A 59 -5.38 9.00 -2.52
CA THR A 59 -4.14 8.83 -1.76
C THR A 59 -3.03 8.33 -2.67
N SER A 60 -1.81 8.74 -2.38
CA SER A 60 -0.56 8.19 -2.91
C SER A 60 0.09 7.21 -1.94
N ARG A 61 -0.40 7.12 -0.70
CA ARG A 61 0.19 6.31 0.36
C ARG A 61 -0.23 4.86 0.24
N ILE A 62 0.75 3.98 0.41
CA ILE A 62 0.60 2.54 0.30
C ILE A 62 1.06 1.89 1.60
N MET A 63 0.36 0.81 1.97
CA MET A 63 0.81 -0.16 2.95
C MET A 63 1.07 -1.48 2.25
N LEU A 64 2.23 -2.06 2.55
CA LEU A 64 2.64 -3.36 2.07
C LEU A 64 2.86 -4.25 3.29
N VAL A 65 2.03 -5.28 3.42
CA VAL A 65 2.01 -6.19 4.58
C VAL A 65 2.89 -7.38 4.26
N CYS A 66 3.83 -7.66 5.16
CA CYS A 66 4.89 -8.63 4.99
C CYS A 66 4.88 -9.69 6.09
N SER A 67 5.41 -10.87 5.76
CA SER A 67 5.86 -11.87 6.74
C SER A 67 7.10 -11.36 7.49
N LYS A 68 7.46 -12.04 8.59
CA LYS A 68 8.72 -11.77 9.31
C LYS A 68 9.99 -11.97 8.46
N TRP A 69 9.87 -12.71 7.35
CA TRP A 69 10.96 -12.99 6.42
C TRP A 69 10.99 -12.02 5.23
N GLY A 70 9.99 -11.13 5.13
CA GLY A 70 9.89 -10.15 4.05
C GLY A 70 9.02 -10.59 2.88
N ASP A 71 8.37 -11.76 2.93
CA ASP A 71 7.41 -12.17 1.89
C ASP A 71 6.21 -11.22 1.90
N VAL A 72 5.79 -10.78 0.72
CA VAL A 72 4.66 -9.87 0.60
C VAL A 72 3.36 -10.66 0.63
N ILE A 73 2.50 -10.34 1.60
CA ILE A 73 1.19 -10.98 1.79
C ILE A 73 0.13 -10.22 1.01
N THR A 74 0.13 -8.89 1.15
CA THR A 74 -0.83 -8.02 0.47
C THR A 74 -0.31 -6.59 0.40
N MET A 75 -0.86 -5.82 -0.54
CA MET A 75 -0.53 -4.42 -0.76
C MET A 75 -1.83 -3.66 -1.00
N PHE A 76 -2.00 -2.50 -0.36
CA PHE A 76 -3.19 -1.66 -0.54
C PHE A 76 -2.93 -0.18 -0.24
N PRO A 77 -3.66 0.75 -0.87
CA PRO A 77 -3.62 2.17 -0.52
C PRO A 77 -4.16 2.45 0.88
N ILE A 78 -3.72 3.54 1.51
CA ILE A 78 -4.16 3.93 2.86
C ILE A 78 -4.36 5.45 3.03
N SER A 79 -5.20 5.84 3.99
CA SER A 79 -5.29 7.21 4.53
C SER A 79 -4.35 7.41 5.73
#